data_AF-A0A363U9R2-F1
#
_entry.id   AF-A0A363U9R2-F1
#
_cell.length_a   1.000
_cell.length_b   1.000
_cell.length_c   1.000
_cell.angle_alpha   90.00
_cell.angle_beta   90.00
_cell.angle_gamma   90.00
#
_symmetry.space_group_name_H-M   'P 1'
#
loop_
_entity.id
_entity.type
_entity.pdbx_description
1 polymer ?
#
loop_
_entity_poly.entity_id
_entity_poly.type
_entity_poly.pdbx_seq_one_letter_code
_entity_poly.pdbx_strand_id
1 'polypeptide(L)'
;MVHGIPGLTIFLLPIIVSLRGETEPLFSLVGIGGALIGIGGLLLSFLRTGRPILPKETVLRVLPGLLLLMTVFFVAGFKYG
;
A
#
# COMPACT_ATOMS: atom_id res chain seq x y z
N MET A 1 17.37 8.85 3.65
CA MET A 1 17.04 7.45 3.30
C MET A 1 16.40 6.75 4.50
N VAL A 2 15.15 7.09 4.85
CA VAL A 2 14.44 6.47 6.00
C VAL A 2 13.01 6.04 5.66
N HIS A 3 12.59 6.13 4.39
CA HIS A 3 11.19 5.87 3.98
C HIS A 3 10.87 4.40 3.65
N GLY A 4 11.89 3.54 3.48
CA GLY A 4 11.66 2.13 3.14
C GLY A 4 11.19 1.26 4.32
N ILE A 5 11.75 1.49 5.51
CA ILE A 5 11.41 0.72 6.71
C ILE A 5 9.93 0.90 7.10
N PRO A 6 9.38 2.13 7.19
CA PRO A 6 7.97 2.32 7.50
C PRO A 6 7.04 1.65 6.49
N GLY A 7 7.37 1.70 5.20
CA GLY A 7 6.58 1.05 4.15
C GLY A 7 6.55 -0.47 4.32
N LEU A 8 7.71 -1.08 4.63
CA LEU A 8 7.80 -2.51 4.88
C LEU A 8 7.03 -2.92 6.14
N THR A 9 7.10 -2.10 7.20
CA THR A 9 6.36 -2.34 8.44
C THR A 9 4.86 -2.29 8.22
N ILE A 10 4.34 -1.28 7.51
CA ILE A 10 2.90 -1.13 7.23
C ILE A 10 2.38 -2.27 6.34
N PHE A 11 3.22 -2.80 5.45
CA PHE A 11 2.86 -3.95 4.60
C PHE A 11 2.90 -5.29 5.36
N LEU A 12 4.05 -5.63 5.96
CA LEU A 12 4.30 -6.98 6.49
C LEU A 12 3.68 -7.20 7.86
N LEU A 13 3.71 -6.19 8.75
CA LEU A 13 3.32 -6.39 10.14
C LEU A 13 1.85 -6.81 10.28
N PRO A 14 0.86 -6.15 9.63
CA PRO A 14 -0.54 -6.54 9.75
C PRO A 14 -0.82 -7.95 9.24
N ILE A 15 -0.11 -8.38 8.21
CA ILE A 15 -0.23 -9.74 7.65
C ILE A 15 0.32 -10.76 8.64
N ILE A 16 1.50 -10.51 9.21
CA ILE A 16 2.15 -11.44 10.13
C ILE A 16 1.31 -11.62 11.40
N VAL A 17 0.85 -10.53 12.03
CA VAL A 17 0.06 -10.61 13.27
C VAL A 17 -1.32 -11.23 13.05
N SER A 18 -1.92 -11.03 11.88
CA SER A 18 -3.17 -11.66 11.49
C SER A 18 -3.00 -13.16 11.22
N LEU A 19 -1.91 -13.58 10.56
CA LEU A 19 -1.58 -15.00 10.34
C LEU A 19 -1.23 -15.75 11.63
N ARG A 20 -0.66 -15.06 12.63
CA ARG A 20 -0.37 -15.62 13.95
C ARG A 20 -1.61 -15.73 14.85
N GLY A 21 -2.75 -15.19 14.43
CA GLY A 21 -3.97 -15.14 15.24
C GLY A 21 -3.90 -14.13 16.40
N GLU A 22 -2.96 -13.18 16.35
CA GLU A 22 -2.84 -12.10 17.35
C GLU A 22 -3.88 -10.98 17.10
N THR A 23 -4.47 -10.95 15.90
CA THR A 23 -5.51 -10.01 15.44
C THR A 23 -6.51 -10.75 14.56
N GLU A 24 -7.65 -10.15 14.22
CA GLU A 24 -8.62 -10.83 13.38
C GLU A 24 -8.06 -11.03 11.95
N PRO A 25 -8.49 -12.07 11.21
CA PRO A 25 -7.99 -12.37 9.87
C PRO A 25 -8.14 -11.20 8.87
N LEU A 26 -9.15 -10.35 9.07
CA LEU A 26 -9.44 -9.19 8.24
C LEU A 26 -8.43 -8.05 8.43
N PHE A 27 -7.68 -8.04 9.53
CA PHE A 27 -6.62 -7.06 9.77
C PHE A 27 -5.50 -7.13 8.72
N SER A 28 -5.32 -8.29 8.07
CA SER A 28 -4.42 -8.46 6.93
C SER A 28 -4.74 -7.53 5.75
N LEU A 29 -5.98 -7.04 5.62
CA LEU A 29 -6.37 -6.02 4.63
C LEU A 29 -5.59 -4.72 4.82
N VAL A 30 -5.20 -4.36 6.04
CA VAL A 30 -4.31 -3.22 6.30
C VAL A 30 -2.96 -3.45 5.62
N GLY A 31 -2.42 -4.67 5.69
CA GLY A 31 -1.19 -5.02 4.98
C GLY A 31 -1.34 -4.91 3.46
N ILE A 32 -2.46 -5.37 2.90
CA ILE A 32 -2.77 -5.23 1.46
C ILE A 32 -2.84 -3.75 1.06
N GLY A 33 -3.48 -2.90 1.87
CA GLY A 33 -3.46 -1.44 1.67
C GLY A 33 -2.03 -0.87 1.70
N GLY A 34 -1.19 -1.38 2.60
CA GLY A 34 0.24 -1.05 2.70
C GLY A 34 1.03 -1.41 1.43
N ALA A 35 0.70 -2.52 0.79
CA ALA A 35 1.28 -2.89 -0.50
C ALA A 35 0.87 -1.92 -1.61
N LEU A 36 -0.40 -1.52 -1.66
CA LEU A 36 -0.92 -0.61 -2.70
C LEU A 36 -0.28 0.78 -2.64
N ILE A 37 -0.09 1.35 -1.44
CA ILE A 37 0.63 2.62 -1.30
C ILE A 37 2.11 2.48 -1.69
N GLY A 38 2.72 1.32 -1.40
CA GLY A 38 4.08 0.99 -1.85
C GLY A 38 4.21 0.97 -3.38
N ILE A 39 3.26 0.35 -4.08
CA ILE A 39 3.18 0.36 -5.55
C ILE A 39 3.02 1.79 -6.08
N GLY A 40 2.13 2.58 -5.48
CA GLY A 40 1.94 3.99 -5.86
C GLY A 40 3.22 4.83 -5.69
N GLY A 41 3.93 4.64 -4.57
CA GLY A 41 5.21 5.30 -4.32
C GLY A 41 6.31 4.89 -5.30
N LEU A 42 6.38 3.59 -5.65
CA LEU A 42 7.30 3.07 -6.66
C LEU A 42 7.03 3.66 -8.04
N LEU A 43 5.76 3.72 -8.47
CA LEU A 43 5.37 4.35 -9.73
C LEU A 43 5.82 5.82 -9.80
N LEU A 44 5.62 6.58 -8.72
CA LEU A 44 6.09 7.96 -8.62
C LEU A 44 7.61 8.08 -8.65
N SER A 45 8.32 7.17 -7.99
CA SER A 45 9.78 7.13 -8.00
C SER A 45 10.32 6.92 -9.42
N PHE A 46 9.76 5.96 -10.17
CA PHE A 46 10.17 5.70 -11.56
C PHE A 46 9.88 6.88 -12.49
N LEU A 47 8.78 7.61 -12.28
CA LEU A 47 8.52 8.87 -13.00
C LEU A 47 9.61 9.92 -12.70
N ARG A 48 10.04 10.04 -11.44
CA ARG A 48 11.05 11.02 -11.02
C ARG A 48 12.47 10.68 -11.50
N THR A 49 12.79 9.39 -11.62
CA THR A 49 14.11 8.90 -12.07
C THR A 49 14.29 8.97 -13.60
N GLY A 50 13.27 9.40 -14.36
CA GLY A 50 13.37 9.59 -15.82
C GLY A 50 13.35 8.29 -16.63
N ARG A 51 13.13 7.14 -15.99
CA ARG A 51 12.84 5.85 -16.64
C ARG A 51 11.41 5.41 -16.29
N PRO A 52 10.40 6.12 -16.81
CA PRO A 52 9.00 5.82 -16.49
C PRO A 52 8.61 4.45 -17.06
N ILE A 53 8.14 3.54 -16.20
CA ILE A 53 7.55 2.26 -16.61
C ILE A 53 6.20 2.51 -17.31
N LEU A 54 5.48 3.55 -16.87
CA LEU A 54 4.20 3.99 -17.43
C LEU A 54 4.24 5.50 -17.76
N PRO A 55 3.49 5.97 -18.76
CA PRO A 55 3.38 7.39 -19.07
C PRO A 55 2.87 8.20 -17.86
N LYS A 56 3.38 9.42 -17.69
CA LYS A 56 3.01 10.31 -16.58
C LYS A 56 1.49 10.53 -16.52
N GLU A 57 0.82 10.75 -17.65
CA GLU A 57 -0.64 10.92 -17.65
C GLU A 57 -1.36 9.68 -17.11
N THR A 58 -0.88 8.47 -17.44
CA THR A 58 -1.49 7.22 -16.99
C THR A 58 -1.33 7.04 -15.49
N VAL A 59 -0.13 7.29 -14.96
CA VAL A 59 0.12 7.20 -13.51
C VAL A 59 -0.76 8.20 -12.76
N LEU A 60 -0.79 9.47 -13.18
CA LEU A 60 -1.60 10.50 -12.51
C LEU A 60 -3.11 10.25 -12.62
N ARG A 61 -3.57 9.53 -13.66
CA ARG A 61 -4.96 9.12 -13.81
C ARG A 61 -5.34 7.93 -12.93
N VAL A 62 -4.43 6.97 -12.73
CA VAL A 62 -4.67 5.76 -11.92
C VAL A 62 -4.48 6.03 -10.43
N LEU A 63 -3.59 6.96 -10.07
CA LEU A 63 -3.22 7.24 -8.70
C LEU A 63 -4.39 7.60 -7.77
N PRO A 64 -5.38 8.43 -8.16
CA PRO A 64 -6.56 8.68 -7.33
C PRO A 64 -7.35 7.40 -7.02
N GLY A 65 -7.55 6.53 -8.02
CA GLY A 65 -8.23 5.25 -7.84
C GLY A 65 -7.44 4.29 -6.96
N LEU A 66 -6.12 4.25 -7.11
CA LEU A 66 -5.22 3.46 -6.28
C LEU A 66 -5.27 3.91 -4.81
N LEU A 67 -5.24 5.22 -4.57
CA LEU A 67 -5.32 5.79 -3.22
C LEU A 67 -6.69 5.52 -2.59
N LEU A 68 -7.78 5.62 -3.35
CA LEU A 68 -9.12 5.30 -2.86
C LEU A 68 -9.21 3.83 -2.47
N LEU A 69 -8.70 2.92 -3.31
CA LEU A 69 -8.66 1.49 -3.02
C LEU A 69 -7.81 1.18 -1.78
N MET A 70 -6.65 1.84 -1.63
CA MET A 70 -5.83 1.75 -0.42
C MET A 70 -6.63 2.18 0.82
N THR A 71 -7.36 3.29 0.75
CA THR A 71 -8.22 3.75 1.86
C THR A 71 -9.30 2.73 2.21
N VAL A 72 -9.96 2.13 1.21
CA VAL A 72 -10.98 1.09 1.46
C VAL A 72 -10.37 -0.09 2.20
N PHE A 73 -9.18 -0.56 1.80
CA PHE A 73 -8.51 -1.65 2.49
C PHE A 73 -8.08 -1.31 3.92
N PHE A 74 -7.57 -0.10 4.15
CA PHE A 74 -7.26 0.36 5.50
C PHE A 74 -8.52 0.45 6.38
N VAL A 75 -9.58 1.12 5.91
CA VAL A 75 -10.79 1.28 6.70
C VAL A 75 -11.44 -0.09 6.96
N ALA A 76 -11.52 -0.96 5.95
CA ALA A 76 -12.06 -2.30 6.14
C ALA A 76 -11.21 -3.12 7.12
N GLY A 77 -9.88 -3.08 6.98
CA GLY A 77 -8.96 -3.80 7.85
C GLY A 77 -8.94 -3.30 9.29
N PHE A 78 -9.12 -1.99 9.54
CA PHE A 78 -9.22 -1.46 10.90
C PHE A 78 -10.61 -1.59 11.54
N LYS A 79 -11.66 -1.65 10.71
CA LYS A 79 -13.05 -1.71 11.20
C LYS A 79 -13.52 -3.13 11.48
N TYR A 80 -13.11 -4.07 10.64
CA TYR A 80 -13.56 -5.46 10.69
C TYR A 80 -12.44 -6.45 11.01
N GLY A 81 -11.23 -5.95 11.27
CA GLY A 81 -10.02 -6.72 11.54
C GLY A 81 -9.40 -6.33 12.88
#